data_AF-A0A916VF57-F1
#
_entry.id   AF-A0A916VF57-F1
#
_cell.length_a   1.000
_cell.length_b   1.000
_cell.length_c   1.000
_cell.angle_alpha   90.00
_cell.angle_beta   90.00
_cell.angle_gamma   90.00
#
_symmetry.space_group_name_H-M   'P 1'
#
loop_
_entity.id
_entity.type
_entity.pdbx_description
1 polymer ?
#
loop_
_entity_poly.entity_id
_entity_poly.type
_entity_poly.pdbx_seq_one_letter_code
_entity_poly.pdbx_strand_id
1 'polypeptide(L)'
;MNYTVRPGDNLWSIAARFGVTVEALMRENGITNPNAIYVGQTLRIPIGGGFFPPAPGPGIGAGINQRVERLERQFNQLERQVSRLDQRVDRLEARVRRLES
;
A
#
# COMPACT_ATOMS: atom_id res chain seq x y z
N MET A 1 -14.14 17.61 17.08
CA MET A 1 -15.04 16.44 16.94
C MET A 1 -14.43 15.29 17.71
N ASN A 2 -15.21 14.46 18.39
CA ASN A 2 -14.68 13.33 19.13
C ASN A 2 -15.14 12.01 18.47
N TYR A 3 -14.25 11.04 18.38
CA TYR A 3 -14.51 9.72 17.81
C TYR A 3 -14.13 8.63 18.81
N THR A 4 -15.05 7.71 19.09
CA THR A 4 -14.77 6.54 19.92
C THR A 4 -14.27 5.40 19.03
N VAL A 5 -13.07 4.90 19.33
CA VAL A 5 -12.42 3.78 18.63
C VAL A 5 -13.29 2.52 18.75
N ARG A 6 -13.56 1.88 17.62
CA ARG A 6 -14.35 0.66 17.52
C ARG A 6 -13.46 -0.58 17.32
N PRO A 7 -13.95 -1.79 17.59
CA PRO A 7 -13.23 -3.01 17.22
C PRO A 7 -12.84 -3.00 15.74
N GLY A 8 -11.56 -3.24 15.45
CA GLY A 8 -11.02 -3.24 14.09
C GLY A 8 -10.57 -1.87 13.57
N ASP A 9 -10.79 -0.78 14.31
CA ASP A 9 -10.24 0.52 13.96
C ASP A 9 -8.73 0.58 14.23
N ASN A 10 -8.03 1.34 13.39
CA ASN A 10 -6.66 1.76 13.62
C ASN A 10 -6.54 3.26 13.32
N LEU A 11 -5.45 3.89 13.78
CA LEU A 11 -5.25 5.34 13.60
C LEU A 11 -5.27 5.73 12.11
N TRP A 12 -4.83 4.85 11.21
CA TRP A 12 -4.86 5.06 9.76
C TRP A 12 -6.28 5.11 9.19
N SER A 13 -7.13 4.13 9.53
CA SER A 13 -8.51 4.07 9.03
C SER A 13 -9.34 5.22 9.57
N ILE A 14 -9.12 5.62 10.82
CA ILE A 14 -9.76 6.78 11.45
C ILE A 14 -9.29 8.07 10.76
N ALA A 15 -7.99 8.25 10.58
CA ALA A 15 -7.43 9.44 9.95
C ALA A 15 -7.95 9.61 8.51
N ALA A 16 -7.95 8.52 7.72
CA ALA A 16 -8.48 8.50 6.37
C ALA A 16 -9.99 8.83 6.32
N ARG A 17 -10.77 8.26 7.25
CA ARG A 17 -12.22 8.52 7.35
C ARG A 17 -12.54 10.00 7.58
N PHE A 18 -11.71 10.69 8.34
CA PHE A 18 -11.92 12.10 8.68
C PHE A 18 -11.07 13.07 7.84
N GLY A 19 -10.31 12.57 6.87
CA GLY A 19 -9.46 13.39 6.00
C GLY A 19 -8.33 14.11 6.74
N VAL A 20 -7.84 13.54 7.85
CA VAL A 20 -6.71 14.07 8.64
C VAL A 20 -5.48 13.18 8.49
N THR A 21 -4.31 13.66 8.90
CA THR A 21 -3.10 12.81 8.95
C THR A 21 -3.03 12.06 10.28
N VAL A 22 -2.40 10.88 10.27
CA VAL A 22 -2.13 10.12 11.50
C VAL A 22 -1.28 10.92 12.46
N GLU A 23 -0.29 11.66 11.95
CA GLU A 23 0.56 12.53 12.76
C GLU A 23 -0.22 13.65 13.46
N ALA A 24 -1.12 14.34 12.76
CA ALA A 24 -1.98 15.36 13.36
C ALA A 24 -2.90 14.74 14.42
N LEU A 25 -3.46 13.56 14.14
CA LEU A 25 -4.31 12.84 15.08
C LEU A 25 -3.53 12.36 16.32
N MET A 26 -2.30 11.90 16.15
CA MET A 26 -1.40 11.50 17.23
C MET A 26 -1.02 12.71 18.10
N ARG A 27 -0.63 13.82 17.48
CA ARG A 27 -0.26 15.05 18.18
C ARG A 27 -1.43 15.62 19.00
N GLU A 28 -2.63 15.65 18.42
CA GLU A 28 -3.83 16.14 19.10
C GLU A 28 -4.22 15.27 20.32
N ASN A 29 -3.88 13.98 20.29
CA ASN A 29 -4.25 13.02 21.33
C ASN A 29 -3.09 12.56 22.22
N GLY A 30 -1.89 13.15 22.06
CA GLY A 30 -0.69 12.76 22.83
C GLY A 30 -0.24 11.31 22.60
N ILE A 31 -0.55 10.72 21.45
CA ILE A 31 -0.23 9.32 21.14
C ILE A 31 1.17 9.24 20.54
N THR A 32 2.08 8.52 21.21
CA THR A 32 3.44 8.31 20.70
C THR A 32 3.54 7.06 19.82
N ASN A 33 2.75 6.01 20.14
CA ASN A 33 2.73 4.77 19.39
C ASN A 33 1.40 4.63 18.62
N PRO A 34 1.40 4.66 17.27
CA PRO A 34 0.18 4.58 16.47
C PRO A 34 -0.56 3.23 16.57
N ASN A 35 0.08 2.20 17.11
CA ASN A 35 -0.55 0.90 17.35
C ASN A 35 -1.13 0.78 18.77
N ALA A 36 -0.87 1.75 19.65
CA ALA A 36 -1.31 1.73 21.04
C ALA A 36 -2.64 2.47 21.21
N ILE A 37 -3.65 2.08 20.44
CA ILE A 37 -5.03 2.56 20.63
C ILE A 37 -5.94 1.41 21.07
N TYR A 38 -6.93 1.74 21.89
CA TYR A 38 -7.81 0.75 22.49
C TYR A 38 -9.26 0.97 22.08
N VAL A 39 -10.02 -0.11 21.94
CA VAL A 39 -11.46 -0.03 21.71
C VAL A 39 -12.12 0.71 22.88
N GLY A 40 -13.01 1.64 22.57
CA GLY A 40 -13.65 2.52 23.55
C GLY A 40 -12.85 3.79 23.87
N GLN A 41 -11.60 3.90 23.41
CA GLN A 41 -10.82 5.13 23.55
C GLN A 41 -11.48 6.27 22.77
N THR A 42 -11.59 7.45 23.39
CA THR A 42 -12.09 8.64 22.71
C THR A 42 -10.92 9.43 22.14
N LEU A 43 -10.94 9.65 20.83
CA LEU A 43 -9.96 10.44 20.10
C LEU A 43 -10.57 11.78 19.69
N ARG A 44 -9.84 12.85 19.95
CA ARG A 44 -10.15 14.19 19.47
C ARG A 44 -9.65 14.32 18.04
N ILE A 45 -10.60 14.44 17.11
CA ILE A 45 -10.32 14.62 15.69
C ILE A 45 -10.08 16.11 15.41
N PRO A 46 -8.90 16.49 14.90
CA PRO A 46 -8.61 17.87 14.52
C PRO A 46 -9.40 18.22 13.25
N ILE A 47 -10.63 18.72 13.44
CA ILE A 47 -11.47 19.30 12.39
C ILE A 47 -11.20 20.81 12.31
N GLY A 48 -10.18 21.21 11.57
CA GLY A 48 -9.83 22.62 11.44
C GLY A 48 -8.41 22.80 10.96
N GLY A 49 -8.23 22.89 9.65
CA GLY A 49 -6.93 23.07 9.03
C GLY A 49 -6.86 22.27 7.74
N GLY A 50 -7.57 22.76 6.72
CA GLY A 50 -7.54 22.17 5.39
C GLY A 50 -6.11 21.96 4.92
N PHE A 51 -5.88 20.88 4.17
CA PHE A 51 -4.66 20.60 3.39
C PHE A 51 -3.42 21.31 3.94
N PHE A 52 -2.99 21.01 5.17
CA PHE A 52 -1.60 21.27 5.48
C PHE A 52 -0.81 20.44 4.46
N PRO A 53 0.04 21.06 3.62
CA PRO A 53 0.84 20.31 2.67
C PRO A 53 1.55 19.23 3.48
N PRO A 54 1.51 17.97 3.01
CA PRO A 54 2.14 16.90 3.75
C PRO A 54 3.57 17.33 4.06
N ALA A 55 3.96 17.29 5.34
CA ALA A 55 5.37 17.28 5.66
C ALA A 55 6.06 16.29 4.71
N PRO A 56 7.27 16.57 4.18
CA PRO A 56 7.95 15.69 3.23
C PRO A 56 8.40 14.41 3.96
N GLY A 57 7.43 13.56 4.25
CA GLY A 57 7.56 12.18 4.64
C GLY A 57 6.77 11.35 3.64
N PRO A 58 7.08 10.06 3.47
CA PRO A 58 6.38 9.21 2.52
C PRO A 58 4.93 9.07 2.98
N GLY A 59 4.06 9.91 2.42
CA GLY A 59 2.62 9.84 2.62
C GLY A 59 2.08 8.50 2.16
N ILE A 60 0.91 8.11 2.67
CA ILE A 60 0.22 6.83 2.39
C ILE A 60 0.13 6.52 0.88
N GLY A 61 0.04 7.55 0.03
CA GLY A 61 0.07 7.40 -1.43
C GLY A 61 1.41 6.87 -1.98
N ALA A 62 2.54 7.22 -1.36
CA ALA A 62 3.86 6.73 -1.78
C ALA A 62 3.98 5.21 -1.57
N GLY A 63 3.41 4.67 -0.47
CA GLY A 63 3.43 3.23 -0.20
C GLY A 63 2.60 2.41 -1.19
N ILE A 64 1.42 2.91 -1.59
CA ILE A 64 0.57 2.25 -2.59
C ILE A 64 1.23 2.34 -3.97
N ASN A 65 1.71 3.51 -4.38
CA ASN A 65 2.38 3.71 -5.67
C ASN A 65 3.66 2.86 -5.78
N GLN A 66 4.49 2.80 -4.73
CA GLN A 66 5.66 1.93 -4.71
C GLN A 66 5.33 0.43 -4.74
N ARG A 67 4.14 0.02 -4.27
CA ARG A 67 3.69 -1.37 -4.36
C ARG A 67 3.20 -1.68 -5.78
N VAL A 68 2.48 -0.75 -6.41
CA VAL A 68 2.06 -0.85 -7.82
C VAL A 68 3.27 -0.92 -8.75
N GLU A 69 4.25 -0.02 -8.60
CA GLU A 69 5.48 -0.03 -9.40
C GLU A 69 6.32 -1.31 -9.21
N ARG A 70 6.28 -1.91 -8.01
CA ARG A 70 6.95 -3.19 -7.75
C ARG A 70 6.22 -4.33 -8.45
N LEU A 71 4.89 -4.33 -8.43
CA LEU A 71 4.07 -5.33 -9.12
C LEU A 71 4.20 -5.21 -10.64
N GLU A 72 4.19 -4.00 -11.21
CA GLU A 72 4.39 -3.78 -12.64
C GLU A 72 5.76 -4.26 -13.11
N ARG A 73 6.82 -3.97 -12.34
CA ARG A 73 8.16 -4.47 -12.64
C ARG A 73 8.24 -6.00 -12.58
N GLN A 74 7.60 -6.61 -11.58
CA GLN A 74 7.50 -8.06 -11.47
C GLN A 74 6.74 -8.68 -12.65
N PHE A 75 5.62 -8.07 -13.05
CA PHE A 75 4.82 -8.51 -14.19
C PHE A 75 5.63 -8.45 -15.50
N ASN A 76 6.30 -7.32 -15.77
CA ASN A 76 7.16 -7.15 -16.94
C ASN A 76 8.38 -8.09 -16.94
N GLN A 77 8.81 -8.57 -15.77
CA GLN A 77 9.84 -9.60 -15.67
C GLN A 77 9.29 -10.99 -15.99
N LEU A 78 8.06 -11.28 -15.55
CA LEU A 78 7.35 -12.53 -15.84
C LEU A 78 7.06 -12.67 -17.33
N GLU A 79 6.59 -11.63 -18.00
CA GLU A 79 6.35 -11.66 -19.45
C GLU A 79 7.62 -12.01 -20.22
N ARG A 80 8.77 -11.45 -19.81
CA ARG A 80 10.08 -11.80 -20.38
C ARG A 80 10.52 -13.23 -20.07
N GLN A 81 10.03 -13.85 -19.01
CA GLN A 81 10.28 -15.26 -18.73
C GLN A 81 9.41 -16.15 -19.60
N VAL A 82 8.12 -15.83 -19.75
CA VAL A 82 7.18 -16.55 -20.60
C VAL A 82 7.65 -16.53 -22.05
N SER A 83 8.01 -15.36 -22.59
CA SER A 83 8.53 -15.26 -23.96
C SER A 83 9.80 -16.09 -24.18
N ARG A 84 10.67 -16.21 -23.17
CA ARG A 84 11.84 -17.10 -23.24
C ARG A 84 11.48 -18.57 -23.18
N LEU A 85 10.41 -18.93 -22.47
CA LEU A 85 9.89 -20.29 -22.43
C LEU A 85 9.30 -20.67 -23.78
N ASP A 86 8.53 -19.80 -24.42
CA ASP A 86 7.97 -20.04 -25.76
C ASP A 86 9.07 -20.31 -26.78
N GLN A 87 10.11 -19.46 -26.83
CA GLN A 87 11.28 -19.70 -27.70
C GLN A 87 12.02 -21.00 -27.41
N ARG A 88 11.91 -21.54 -26.19
CA ARG A 88 12.50 -22.85 -25.85
C ARG A 88 11.60 -23.98 -26.33
N VAL A 89 10.29 -23.83 -26.21
CA VAL A 89 9.31 -24.78 -26.74
C VAL A 89 9.45 -24.87 -28.25
N ASP A 90 9.45 -23.75 -28.97
CA ASP A 90 9.62 -23.71 -30.43
C ASP A 90 10.90 -24.43 -30.89
N ARG A 91 12.01 -24.21 -30.15
CA ARG A 91 13.29 -24.88 -30.44
C ARG A 91 13.25 -26.37 -30.14
N LEU A 92 12.51 -26.80 -29.13
CA LEU A 92 12.33 -28.22 -28.84
C LEU A 92 11.44 -28.88 -29.90
N GLU A 93 10.36 -28.25 -30.30
CA GLU A 93 9.48 -28.73 -31.38
C GLU A 93 10.26 -28.87 -32.70
N ALA A 94 11.07 -27.87 -33.06
CA ALA A 94 11.92 -27.93 -34.25
C ALA A 94 13.01 -29.02 -34.18
N ARG A 95 13.42 -29.44 -32.97
CA ARG A 95 14.36 -30.55 -32.78
C ARG A 95 13.65 -31.89 -32.90
N VAL A 96 12.48 -32.03 -32.30
CA VAL A 96 11.67 -33.26 -32.38
C VAL A 96 11.28 -33.53 -33.84
N ARG A 97 10.78 -32.53 -34.57
CA ARG A 97 10.43 -32.66 -36.00
C ARG A 97 11.60 -33.10 -36.88
N ARG A 98 12.84 -32.77 -36.52
CA ARG A 98 14.05 -33.20 -37.24
C ARG A 98 14.54 -34.61 -36.86
N LEU A 99 14.12 -35.14 -35.72
CA LEU A 99 14.41 -36.51 -35.30
C LEU A 99 13.36 -37.50 -35.84
N GLU A 100 12.15 -37.00 -36.11
CA GLU A 100 11.03 -37.77 -36.69
C GLU A 100 11.07 -37.82 -38.23
N SER A 101 12.03 -37.14 -38.86
CA SER A 101 12.27 -37.13 -40.32
C SER A 101 13.46 -38.00 -40.72
#